data_AF-A0A939K340-F1
#
_entry.id   AF-A0A939K340-F1
#
_cell.length_a   1.000
_cell.length_b   1.000
_cell.length_c   1.000
_cell.angle_alpha   90.00
_cell.angle_beta   90.00
_cell.angle_gamma   90.00
#
_symmetry.space_group_name_H-M   'P 1'
#
loop_
_entity.id
_entity.type
_entity.pdbx_description
1 polymer ?
#
loop_
_entity_poly.entity_id
_entity_poly.type
_entity_poly.pdbx_seq_one_letter_code
_entity_poly.pdbx_strand_id
1 'polypeptide(L)'
;MKKEEPPLLGYNYIFIGGVDSVYGFITNNNNSYEVKFKPSPYALGDDFAFGEHIYELVLKVVDSPTDKNPPFDALTAPTVAAIIKDFYDRSSLTITIYICDTSDRREMARWYKFNRWYDHFNANNYFRADQAVLDEKDGVLYHCAFIIKANNPNKMAVITAFNRLMDGYNVAK
;
A
#
# COMPACT_ATOMS: atom_id res chain seq x y z
N MET A 1 -15.84 7.40 -37.78
CA MET A 1 -14.57 7.12 -37.09
C MET A 1 -14.90 6.60 -35.70
N LYS A 2 -14.62 5.32 -35.42
CA LYS A 2 -14.69 4.81 -34.04
C LYS A 2 -13.58 5.51 -33.26
N LYS A 3 -13.93 6.23 -32.19
CA LYS A 3 -12.92 6.67 -31.21
C LYS A 3 -12.33 5.39 -30.64
N GLU A 4 -11.05 5.16 -30.89
CA GLU A 4 -10.29 4.16 -30.16
C GLU A 4 -10.36 4.57 -28.69
N GLU A 5 -11.02 3.73 -27.87
CA GLU A 5 -10.94 3.85 -26.43
C GLU A 5 -9.45 3.78 -26.06
N PRO A 6 -8.94 4.71 -25.24
CA PRO A 6 -7.55 4.63 -24.80
C PRO A 6 -7.33 3.25 -24.17
N PRO A 7 -6.16 2.63 -24.37
CA PRO A 7 -5.89 1.32 -23.79
C PRO A 7 -6.17 1.38 -22.29
N LEU A 8 -6.97 0.43 -21.80
CA LEU A 8 -7.22 0.27 -20.38
C LEU A 8 -5.86 0.19 -19.68
N LEU A 9 -5.53 1.25 -18.93
CA LEU A 9 -4.28 1.30 -18.17
C LEU A 9 -4.27 0.22 -17.08
N GLY A 10 -5.42 -0.35 -16.70
CA GLY A 10 -5.57 -1.47 -15.76
C GLY A 10 -6.96 -2.12 -15.87
N TYR A 11 -7.26 -3.07 -14.98
CA TYR A 11 -8.57 -3.70 -14.85
C TYR A 11 -9.61 -2.74 -14.28
N ASN A 12 -10.88 -3.02 -14.58
CA ASN A 12 -11.99 -2.39 -13.87
C ASN A 12 -12.01 -2.86 -12.41
N TYR A 13 -12.24 -1.93 -11.50
CA TYR A 13 -12.39 -2.20 -10.08
C TYR A 13 -13.67 -1.57 -9.55
N ILE A 14 -14.17 -2.10 -8.44
CA ILE A 14 -15.32 -1.58 -7.72
C ILE A 14 -14.92 -1.17 -6.30
N PHE A 15 -15.54 -0.11 -5.78
CA PHE A 15 -15.48 0.20 -4.36
C PHE A 15 -16.56 -0.60 -3.63
N ILE A 16 -16.13 -1.57 -2.82
CA ILE A 16 -17.01 -2.44 -2.03
C ILE A 16 -17.44 -1.72 -0.74
N GLY A 17 -16.57 -0.89 -0.16
CA GLY A 17 -16.85 -0.11 1.05
C GLY A 17 -16.43 -0.81 2.34
N GLY A 18 -17.14 -0.51 3.43
CA GLY A 18 -16.81 -0.99 4.77
C GLY A 18 -15.74 -0.16 5.50
N VAL A 19 -15.44 -0.56 6.73
CA VAL A 19 -14.49 0.14 7.62
C VAL A 19 -13.08 0.19 7.00
N ASP A 20 -12.68 -0.87 6.32
CA ASP A 20 -11.35 -0.99 5.69
C ASP A 20 -11.30 -0.41 4.27
N SER A 21 -12.34 0.33 3.84
CA SER A 21 -12.43 0.94 2.50
C SER A 21 -11.99 -0.02 1.39
N VAL A 22 -12.72 -1.14 1.25
CA VAL A 22 -12.31 -2.25 0.39
C VAL A 22 -12.61 -1.96 -1.08
N TYR A 23 -11.66 -2.28 -1.95
CA TYR A 23 -11.80 -2.29 -3.39
C TYR A 23 -11.58 -3.70 -3.93
N GLY A 24 -12.32 -4.07 -4.97
CA GLY A 24 -12.21 -5.38 -5.61
C GLY A 24 -11.99 -5.27 -7.12
N PHE A 25 -11.15 -6.14 -7.68
CA PHE A 25 -11.02 -6.33 -9.13
C PHE A 25 -10.73 -7.79 -9.48
N ILE A 26 -11.08 -8.18 -10.71
CA ILE A 26 -10.87 -9.52 -11.24
C ILE A 26 -9.98 -9.40 -12.47
N THR A 27 -8.93 -10.21 -12.54
CA THR A 27 -8.02 -10.23 -13.70
C THR A 27 -8.55 -11.09 -14.84
N ASN A 28 -7.97 -10.97 -16.03
CA ASN A 28 -8.33 -11.83 -17.18
C ASN A 28 -8.09 -13.33 -16.93
N ASN A 29 -7.23 -13.65 -15.96
CA ASN A 29 -6.96 -15.02 -15.51
C ASN A 29 -7.87 -15.46 -14.35
N ASN A 30 -8.98 -14.75 -14.13
CA ASN A 30 -9.98 -14.99 -13.08
C ASN A 30 -9.43 -15.00 -11.64
N ASN A 31 -8.31 -14.31 -11.40
CA ASN A 31 -7.84 -14.09 -10.04
C ASN A 31 -8.58 -12.89 -9.45
N SER A 32 -9.17 -13.06 -8.28
CA SER A 32 -9.89 -12.01 -7.57
C SER A 32 -8.98 -11.38 -6.53
N TYR A 33 -8.89 -10.05 -6.56
CA TYR A 33 -8.05 -9.27 -5.65
C TYR A 33 -8.90 -8.32 -4.81
N GLU A 34 -8.47 -8.12 -3.57
CA GLU A 34 -8.92 -7.05 -2.70
C GLU A 34 -7.75 -6.10 -2.37
N VAL A 35 -7.98 -4.80 -2.51
CA VAL A 35 -7.12 -3.73 -1.97
C VAL A 35 -7.87 -3.07 -0.82
N LYS A 36 -7.22 -2.97 0.35
CA LYS A 36 -7.83 -2.41 1.57
C LYS A 36 -6.99 -1.27 2.11
N PHE A 37 -7.68 -0.30 2.69
CA PHE A 37 -7.11 0.79 3.48
C PHE A 37 -7.70 0.67 4.89
N LYS A 38 -7.07 -0.15 5.71
CA LYS A 38 -7.52 -0.43 7.07
C LYS A 38 -7.15 0.74 7.99
N PRO A 39 -8.09 1.37 8.71
CA PRO A 39 -7.76 2.41 9.68
C PRO A 39 -6.77 1.88 10.73
N SER A 40 -5.62 2.55 10.86
CA SER A 40 -4.53 2.13 11.75
C SER A 40 -3.99 3.34 12.53
N PRO A 41 -4.81 3.95 13.41
CA PRO A 41 -4.48 5.21 14.07
C PRO A 41 -3.27 5.15 15.00
N TYR A 42 -2.96 3.96 15.50
CA TYR A 42 -1.83 3.68 16.38
C TYR A 42 -0.50 3.52 15.64
N ALA A 43 -0.49 3.43 14.30
CA ALA A 43 0.68 2.98 13.57
C ALA A 43 1.86 3.97 13.57
N LEU A 44 1.67 5.21 14.03
CA LEU A 44 2.74 6.18 14.29
C LEU A 44 2.82 6.61 15.77
N GLY A 45 2.28 5.78 16.66
CA GLY A 45 2.12 6.05 18.09
C GLY A 45 0.69 6.42 18.47
N ASP A 46 0.23 5.96 19.63
CA ASP A 46 -1.16 6.07 20.08
C ASP A 46 -1.64 7.53 20.21
N ASP A 47 -0.73 8.45 20.56
CA ASP A 47 -1.02 9.89 20.74
C ASP A 47 -0.70 10.74 19.49
N PHE A 48 -0.47 10.11 18.33
CA PHE A 48 -0.16 10.88 17.13
C PHE A 48 -1.38 11.67 16.65
N ALA A 49 -1.23 13.00 16.60
CA ALA A 49 -2.32 13.95 16.34
C ALA A 49 -3.10 13.73 15.03
N PHE A 50 -2.57 12.96 14.09
CA PHE A 50 -3.19 12.67 12.80
C PHE A 50 -3.51 11.17 12.61
N GLY A 51 -3.63 10.41 13.70
CA GLY A 51 -3.90 8.97 13.68
C GLY A 51 -5.13 8.58 12.85
N GLU A 52 -6.20 9.36 12.92
CA GLU A 52 -7.44 9.11 12.16
C GLU A 52 -7.27 9.15 10.62
N HIS A 53 -6.15 9.65 10.13
CA HIS A 53 -5.82 9.69 8.70
C HIS A 53 -4.82 8.60 8.29
N ILE A 54 -4.45 7.71 9.20
CA ILE A 54 -3.48 6.64 8.94
C ILE A 54 -4.22 5.36 8.56
N TYR A 55 -3.81 4.79 7.42
CA TYR A 55 -4.36 3.56 6.89
C TYR A 55 -3.25 2.57 6.55
N GLU A 56 -3.43 1.31 6.92
CA GLU A 56 -2.61 0.21 6.43
C GLU A 56 -3.11 -0.24 5.04
N LEU A 57 -2.22 -0.24 4.05
CA LEU A 57 -2.48 -0.76 2.72
C LEU A 57 -2.29 -2.27 2.70
N VAL A 58 -3.37 -3.00 2.41
CA VAL A 58 -3.35 -4.46 2.30
C VAL A 58 -3.79 -4.87 0.90
N LEU A 59 -2.95 -5.64 0.20
CA LEU A 59 -3.35 -6.33 -1.03
C LEU A 59 -3.49 -7.83 -0.75
N LYS A 60 -4.65 -8.39 -1.09
CA LYS A 60 -4.95 -9.80 -0.91
C LYS A 60 -5.48 -10.42 -2.20
N VAL A 61 -5.03 -11.62 -2.53
CA VAL A 61 -5.71 -12.50 -3.49
C VAL A 61 -6.79 -13.23 -2.71
N VAL A 62 -8.06 -13.02 -3.04
CA VAL A 62 -9.20 -13.62 -2.31
C VAL A 62 -9.72 -14.88 -2.97
N ASP A 63 -9.51 -15.03 -4.27
CA ASP A 63 -9.83 -16.24 -5.03
C ASP A 63 -8.84 -16.42 -6.19
N SER A 64 -8.43 -17.66 -6.45
CA SER A 64 -7.47 -18.02 -7.50
C SER A 64 -7.88 -19.37 -8.11
N PRO A 65 -8.10 -19.47 -9.43
CA PRO A 65 -8.52 -20.71 -10.08
C PRO A 65 -7.53 -21.88 -9.95
N THR A 66 -6.30 -21.62 -9.53
CA THR A 66 -5.22 -22.61 -9.53
C THR A 66 -4.72 -22.98 -8.13
N ASP A 67 -5.33 -22.42 -7.06
CA ASP A 67 -4.86 -22.50 -5.66
C ASP A 67 -3.38 -22.13 -5.46
N LYS A 68 -2.75 -21.55 -6.50
CA LYS A 68 -1.37 -21.09 -6.53
C LYS A 68 -1.35 -19.56 -6.55
N ASN A 69 -0.20 -19.02 -6.14
CA ASN A 69 0.08 -17.61 -6.32
C ASN A 69 -0.15 -17.22 -7.78
N PRO A 70 -0.92 -16.16 -8.06
CA PRO A 70 -1.13 -15.71 -9.43
C PRO A 70 0.22 -15.42 -10.11
N PRO A 71 0.39 -15.81 -11.40
CA PRO A 71 1.56 -15.46 -12.17
C PRO A 71 1.67 -13.93 -12.31
N PHE A 72 2.80 -13.45 -12.83
CA PHE A 72 2.94 -12.03 -13.14
C PHE A 72 1.85 -11.59 -14.15
N ASP A 73 1.16 -10.50 -13.80
CA ASP A 73 0.15 -9.85 -14.62
C ASP A 73 0.48 -8.36 -14.70
N ALA A 74 0.72 -7.88 -15.93
CA ALA A 74 1.15 -6.51 -16.19
C ALA A 74 0.07 -5.46 -15.88
N LEU A 75 -1.21 -5.83 -15.87
CA LEU A 75 -2.32 -4.91 -15.60
C LEU A 75 -2.63 -4.80 -14.09
N THR A 76 -2.16 -5.74 -13.27
CA THR A 76 -2.37 -5.69 -11.81
C THR A 76 -1.76 -4.43 -11.20
N ALA A 77 -0.52 -4.11 -11.56
CA ALA A 77 0.18 -2.97 -11.00
C ALA A 77 -0.48 -1.61 -11.26
N PRO A 78 -0.82 -1.25 -12.51
CA PRO A 78 -1.52 0.00 -12.77
C PRO A 78 -2.97 0.00 -12.25
N THR A 79 -3.63 -1.16 -12.10
CA THR A 79 -4.93 -1.25 -11.42
C THR A 79 -4.82 -0.84 -9.95
N VAL A 80 -3.85 -1.41 -9.22
CA VAL A 80 -3.59 -1.06 -7.82
C VAL A 80 -3.22 0.41 -7.70
N ALA A 81 -2.39 0.94 -8.59
CA ALA A 81 -2.06 2.37 -8.64
C ALA A 81 -3.31 3.25 -8.83
N ALA A 82 -4.23 2.87 -9.72
CA ALA A 82 -5.48 3.60 -9.93
C ALA A 82 -6.39 3.57 -8.69
N ILE A 83 -6.46 2.43 -7.98
CA ILE A 83 -7.20 2.30 -6.72
C ILE A 83 -6.61 3.19 -5.62
N ILE A 84 -5.28 3.17 -5.46
CA ILE A 84 -4.60 4.05 -4.49
C ILE A 84 -4.90 5.51 -4.83
N LYS A 85 -4.87 5.90 -6.11
CA LYS A 85 -5.21 7.26 -6.52
C LYS A 85 -6.64 7.62 -6.14
N ASP A 86 -7.62 6.77 -6.46
CA ASP A 86 -9.03 7.00 -6.10
C ASP A 86 -9.21 7.19 -4.60
N PHE A 87 -8.56 6.36 -3.78
CA PHE A 87 -8.63 6.48 -2.33
C PHE A 87 -8.04 7.82 -1.84
N TYR A 88 -6.88 8.20 -2.36
CA TYR A 88 -6.23 9.46 -2.01
C TYR A 88 -7.01 10.69 -2.51
N ASP A 89 -7.78 10.60 -3.59
CA ASP A 89 -8.59 11.73 -4.07
C ASP A 89 -9.73 12.10 -3.10
N ARG A 90 -10.08 11.21 -2.15
CA ARG A 90 -11.10 11.47 -1.11
C ARG A 90 -10.62 12.40 0.00
N SER A 91 -9.31 12.44 0.27
CA SER A 91 -8.74 13.32 1.30
C SER A 91 -7.29 13.66 1.01
N SER A 92 -6.93 14.94 1.14
CA SER A 92 -5.52 15.38 1.07
C SER A 92 -4.71 14.99 2.31
N LEU A 93 -5.37 14.57 3.39
CA LEU A 93 -4.76 14.25 4.67
C LEU A 93 -4.34 12.78 4.80
N THR A 94 -4.78 11.91 3.88
CA THR A 94 -4.49 10.47 3.88
C THR A 94 -3.00 10.17 4.00
N ILE A 95 -2.69 9.27 4.93
CA ILE A 95 -1.38 8.69 5.16
C ILE A 95 -1.55 7.17 5.01
N THR A 96 -0.74 6.55 4.18
CA THR A 96 -0.76 5.09 4.02
C THR A 96 0.54 4.49 4.52
N ILE A 97 0.45 3.40 5.28
CA ILE A 97 1.58 2.58 5.67
C ILE A 97 1.41 1.22 5.00
N TYR A 98 2.50 0.70 4.48
CA TYR A 98 2.59 -0.66 3.94
C TYR A 98 3.66 -1.41 4.73
N ILE A 99 3.30 -2.57 5.26
CA ILE A 99 4.18 -3.43 6.04
C ILE A 99 4.23 -4.80 5.34
N CYS A 100 5.42 -5.29 5.08
CA CYS A 100 5.65 -6.61 4.53
C CYS A 100 6.43 -7.47 5.53
N ASP A 101 5.78 -8.53 5.99
CA ASP A 101 6.40 -9.60 6.78
C ASP A 101 7.35 -10.47 5.91
N THR A 102 8.53 -10.81 6.45
CA THR A 102 9.55 -11.68 5.84
C THR A 102 9.51 -13.13 6.35
N SER A 103 8.53 -13.50 7.17
CA SER A 103 8.43 -14.83 7.80
C SER A 103 8.40 -16.01 6.83
N ASP A 104 8.04 -15.79 5.56
CA ASP A 104 7.92 -16.85 4.54
C ASP A 104 8.99 -16.80 3.42
N ARG A 105 10.06 -16.00 3.57
CA ARG A 105 11.12 -15.78 2.55
C ARG A 105 10.61 -15.19 1.22
N ARG A 106 9.41 -14.60 1.18
CA ARG A 106 8.82 -13.97 -0.02
C ARG A 106 8.80 -12.45 0.03
N GLU A 107 9.48 -11.86 1.00
CA GLU A 107 9.61 -10.43 1.20
C GLU A 107 10.08 -9.68 -0.03
N MET A 108 11.12 -10.16 -0.70
CA MET A 108 11.67 -9.47 -1.86
C MET A 108 10.64 -9.48 -2.99
N ALA A 109 9.89 -10.58 -3.17
CA ALA A 109 8.83 -10.64 -4.17
C ALA A 109 7.68 -9.67 -3.87
N ARG A 110 7.28 -9.52 -2.60
CA ARG A 110 6.27 -8.54 -2.17
C ARG A 110 6.79 -7.10 -2.29
N TRP A 111 8.05 -6.87 -1.95
CA TRP A 111 8.70 -5.57 -2.05
C TRP A 111 8.84 -5.11 -3.52
N TYR A 112 9.28 -6.00 -4.41
CA TYR A 112 9.33 -5.72 -5.84
C TYR A 112 7.95 -5.44 -6.44
N LYS A 113 6.92 -6.17 -5.98
CA LYS A 113 5.53 -5.90 -6.38
C LYS A 113 5.08 -4.52 -5.91
N PHE A 114 5.31 -4.18 -4.66
CA PHE A 114 4.98 -2.87 -4.10
C PHE A 114 5.71 -1.73 -4.83
N ASN A 115 7.01 -1.86 -5.08
CA ASN A 115 7.80 -0.89 -5.85
C ASN A 115 7.21 -0.69 -7.24
N ARG A 116 6.88 -1.77 -7.94
CA ARG A 116 6.26 -1.67 -9.27
C ARG A 116 4.94 -0.91 -9.22
N TRP A 117 4.08 -1.15 -8.22
CA TRP A 117 2.83 -0.41 -8.07
C TRP A 117 3.08 1.08 -7.83
N TYR A 118 4.07 1.40 -7.00
CA TYR A 118 4.48 2.78 -6.74
C TYR A 118 5.06 3.46 -7.98
N ASP A 119 5.83 2.76 -8.81
CA ASP A 119 6.40 3.31 -10.05
C ASP A 119 5.32 3.66 -11.09
N HIS A 120 4.20 2.93 -11.09
CA HIS A 120 3.02 3.26 -11.92
C HIS A 120 2.21 4.42 -11.36
N PHE A 121 2.52 4.86 -10.15
CA PHE A 121 1.94 6.05 -9.56
C PHE A 121 2.63 7.29 -10.14
N ASN A 122 1.90 8.40 -10.27
CA ASN A 122 2.53 9.69 -10.62
C ASN A 122 3.33 10.20 -9.42
N ALA A 123 4.54 9.66 -9.26
CA ALA A 123 5.40 9.84 -8.08
C ALA A 123 5.61 11.31 -7.70
N ASN A 124 5.54 12.25 -8.65
CA ASN A 124 5.68 13.68 -8.39
C ASN A 124 4.63 14.24 -7.42
N ASN A 125 3.45 13.62 -7.32
CA ASN A 125 2.37 14.08 -6.44
C ASN A 125 2.43 13.47 -5.04
N TYR A 126 3.38 12.56 -4.79
CA TYR A 126 3.44 11.78 -3.56
C TYR A 126 4.86 11.75 -3.00
N PHE A 127 4.95 11.65 -1.70
CA PHE A 127 6.20 11.36 -1.01
C PHE A 127 6.13 9.95 -0.46
N ARG A 128 7.25 9.24 -0.55
CA ARG A 128 7.43 7.92 0.01
C ARG A 128 8.73 7.88 0.79
N ALA A 129 8.71 7.22 1.94
CA ALA A 129 9.93 6.78 2.61
C ALA A 129 9.82 5.31 2.99
N ASP A 130 10.97 4.65 2.92
CA ASP A 130 11.12 3.23 3.19
C ASP A 130 12.07 3.05 4.37
N GLN A 131 11.73 2.12 5.25
CA GLN A 131 12.56 1.68 6.38
C GLN A 131 12.46 0.16 6.53
N ALA A 132 13.44 -0.43 7.20
CA ALA A 132 13.41 -1.83 7.56
C ALA A 132 13.69 -2.00 9.05
N VAL A 133 12.95 -2.89 9.70
CA VAL A 133 13.07 -3.19 11.13
C VAL A 133 13.33 -4.67 11.33
N LEU A 134 14.40 -5.02 12.05
CA LEU A 134 14.65 -6.41 12.46
C LEU A 134 13.99 -6.65 13.81
N ASP A 135 13.02 -7.56 13.87
CA ASP A 135 12.57 -8.12 15.14
C ASP A 135 13.57 -9.16 15.61
N GLU A 136 14.37 -8.82 16.62
CA GLU A 136 15.40 -9.71 17.16
C GLU A 136 14.82 -10.94 17.87
N LYS A 137 13.55 -10.90 18.32
CA LYS A 137 12.93 -12.03 19.01
C LYS A 137 12.69 -13.19 18.05
N ASP A 138 12.17 -12.86 16.87
CA ASP A 138 11.77 -13.84 15.88
C ASP A 138 12.76 -13.92 14.70
N GLY A 139 13.74 -13.01 14.65
CA GLY A 139 14.72 -12.88 13.56
C GLY A 139 14.11 -12.43 12.24
N VAL A 140 12.92 -11.83 12.29
CA VAL A 140 12.13 -11.44 11.12
C VAL A 140 12.42 -9.99 10.77
N LEU A 141 12.75 -9.72 9.51
CA LEU A 141 12.89 -8.36 9.00
C LEU A 141 11.50 -7.87 8.56
N TYR A 142 11.20 -6.60 8.75
CA TYR A 142 9.95 -6.00 8.29
C TYR A 142 10.29 -4.85 7.38
N HIS A 143 9.86 -4.93 6.13
CA HIS A 143 9.96 -3.80 5.21
C HIS A 143 8.72 -2.93 5.37
N CYS A 144 8.96 -1.68 5.77
CA CYS A 144 7.93 -0.69 6.00
C CYS A 144 8.10 0.44 4.99
N ALA A 145 7.00 0.80 4.34
CA ALA A 145 6.94 2.01 3.54
C ALA A 145 5.79 2.86 4.05
N PHE A 146 5.94 4.18 3.99
CA PHE A 146 4.80 5.07 4.09
C PHE A 146 4.68 5.91 2.82
N ILE A 147 3.45 6.22 2.45
CA ILE A 147 3.09 7.06 1.31
C ILE A 147 2.20 8.19 1.82
N ILE A 148 2.41 9.39 1.29
CA ILE A 148 1.61 10.58 1.61
C ILE A 148 1.57 11.51 0.39
N LYS A 149 0.54 12.35 0.23
CA LYS A 149 0.58 13.39 -0.81
C LYS A 149 1.73 14.36 -0.56
N ALA A 150 2.41 14.78 -1.63
CA ALA A 150 3.53 15.72 -1.55
C ALA A 150 3.11 17.08 -0.96
N ASN A 151 1.84 17.48 -1.17
CA ASN A 151 1.23 18.70 -0.67
C ASN A 151 0.43 18.53 0.64
N ASN A 152 0.51 17.37 1.30
CA ASN A 152 -0.14 17.17 2.59
C ASN A 152 0.46 18.16 3.62
N PRO A 153 -0.37 18.97 4.32
CA PRO A 153 0.12 20.00 5.23
C PRO A 153 0.90 19.43 6.42
N ASN A 154 0.66 18.18 6.78
CA ASN A 154 1.24 17.51 7.95
C ASN A 154 2.45 16.63 7.59
N LYS A 155 2.91 16.66 6.33
CA LYS A 155 3.96 15.77 5.81
C LYS A 155 5.21 15.71 6.68
N MET A 156 5.71 16.86 7.15
CA MET A 156 6.92 16.89 7.99
C MET A 156 6.72 16.25 9.37
N ALA A 157 5.54 16.43 9.96
CA ALA A 157 5.20 15.79 11.24
C ALA A 157 5.11 14.27 11.08
N VAL A 158 4.49 13.80 10.00
CA VAL A 158 4.38 12.37 9.65
C VAL A 158 5.76 11.74 9.42
N ILE A 159 6.62 12.37 8.60
CA ILE A 159 8.00 11.91 8.38
C ILE A 159 8.76 11.79 9.71
N THR A 160 8.63 12.80 10.57
CA THR A 160 9.32 12.82 11.86
C THR A 160 8.83 11.71 12.78
N ALA A 161 7.51 11.49 12.86
CA ALA A 161 6.93 10.42 13.67
C ALA A 161 7.34 9.04 13.16
N PHE A 162 7.33 8.83 11.85
CA PHE A 162 7.77 7.59 11.22
C PHE A 162 9.24 7.28 11.54
N ASN A 163 10.14 8.26 11.35
CA ASN A 163 11.56 8.07 11.67
C ASN A 163 11.77 7.77 13.16
N ARG A 164 11.10 8.49 14.07
CA ARG A 164 11.18 8.23 15.51
C ARG A 164 10.72 6.83 15.89
N LEU A 165 9.62 6.36 15.29
CA LEU A 165 9.12 5.01 15.52
C LEU A 165 10.16 3.98 15.09
N MET A 166 10.73 4.15 13.89
CA MET A 166 11.73 3.23 13.34
C MET A 166 13.05 3.26 14.14
N ASP A 167 13.49 4.44 14.58
CA ASP A 167 14.64 4.58 15.47
C ASP A 167 14.39 3.89 16.82
N GLY A 168 13.18 3.97 17.37
CA GLY A 168 12.80 3.26 18.60
C GLY A 168 13.00 1.75 18.50
N TYR A 169 12.66 1.15 17.36
CA TYR A 169 12.94 -0.26 17.09
C TYR A 169 14.43 -0.57 16.90
N ASN A 170 15.21 0.38 16.36
CA ASN A 170 16.66 0.20 16.12
C ASN A 170 17.53 0.47 17.37
N VAL A 171 17.00 1.17 18.38
CA VAL A 171 17.70 1.57 19.61
C VAL A 171 17.33 0.73 20.83
N ALA A 172 16.21 -0.01 20.81
CA ALA A 172 15.88 -1.01 21.83
C ALA A 172 16.87 -2.20 21.78
N LYS A 173 18.09 -1.94 22.27
CA LYS A 173 19.21 -2.84 22.48
C LYS A 173 19.37 -3.15 23.97
#